data_AF-A0A2Z3IDD3-F1
#
_entry.id   AF-A0A2Z3IDD3-F1
#
_cell.length_a   1.000
_cell.length_b   1.000
_cell.length_c   1.000
_cell.angle_alpha   90.00
_cell.angle_beta   90.00
_cell.angle_gamma   90.00
#
_symmetry.space_group_name_H-M   'P 1'
#
loop_
_entity.id
_entity.type
_entity.pdbx_description
1 polymer ?
#
loop_
_entity_poly.entity_id
_entity_poly.type
_entity_poly.pdbx_seq_one_letter_code
_entity_poly.pdbx_strand_id
1 'polypeptide(L)'
;MNFPSAPSVRAILVGCAILASAVTAGCSGNPTGDFLESSGLAPKTAPRPDFVAASRPQSLDYIPIGTPQQGRPTAAKTTDEVKAAEAELDALRAQNQTRGEAAAQLGGTPAPEPVAMPTTASAKPQKGKKKTTP
;
A
#
# COMPACT_ATOMS: atom_id res chain seq x y z
N MET A 1 -16.00 -46.97 -43.20
CA MET A 1 -15.51 -45.85 -42.37
C MET A 1 -16.58 -44.76 -42.41
N ASN A 2 -17.35 -44.60 -41.33
CA ASN A 2 -18.40 -43.57 -41.25
C ASN A 2 -17.77 -42.29 -40.69
N PHE A 3 -17.84 -41.20 -41.44
CA PHE A 3 -17.45 -39.87 -40.96
C PHE A 3 -18.62 -39.23 -40.21
N PRO A 4 -18.40 -38.60 -39.05
CA PRO A 4 -19.46 -37.89 -38.34
C PRO A 4 -19.90 -36.64 -39.11
N SER A 5 -21.21 -36.52 -39.29
CA SER A 5 -21.92 -35.35 -39.81
C SER A 5 -21.59 -34.09 -39.03
N ALA A 6 -21.33 -32.98 -39.72
CA ALA A 6 -21.04 -31.68 -39.11
C ALA A 6 -22.26 -31.16 -38.32
N PRO A 7 -22.06 -30.63 -37.09
CA PRO A 7 -23.17 -30.10 -36.29
C PRO A 7 -23.74 -28.82 -36.92
N SER A 8 -25.08 -28.75 -36.96
CA SER A 8 -25.81 -27.60 -37.49
C SER A 8 -25.48 -26.32 -36.72
N VAL A 9 -25.39 -25.18 -37.42
CA VAL A 9 -25.11 -23.84 -36.85
C VAL A 9 -26.03 -23.49 -35.67
N ARG A 10 -27.27 -24.00 -35.69
CA ARG A 10 -28.23 -23.83 -34.58
C ARG A 10 -27.80 -24.58 -33.32
N ALA A 11 -27.21 -25.78 -33.46
CA ALA A 11 -26.70 -26.55 -32.34
C ALA A 11 -25.46 -25.90 -31.72
N ILE A 12 -24.62 -25.28 -32.55
CA ILE A 12 -23.45 -24.50 -32.11
C ILE A 12 -23.90 -23.26 -31.31
N LEU A 13 -24.89 -22.52 -31.80
CA LEU A 13 -25.41 -21.34 -31.11
C LEU A 13 -26.07 -21.67 -29.76
N VAL A 14 -26.83 -22.76 -29.69
CA VAL A 14 -27.43 -23.22 -28.43
C VAL A 14 -26.35 -23.71 -27.45
N GLY A 15 -25.33 -24.42 -27.93
CA GLY A 15 -24.19 -24.84 -27.11
C GLY A 15 -23.40 -23.67 -26.53
N CYS A 16 -23.12 -22.65 -27.35
CA CYS A 16 -22.43 -21.44 -26.90
C CYS A 16 -23.27 -20.62 -25.90
N ALA A 17 -24.59 -20.57 -26.06
CA ALA A 17 -25.48 -19.86 -25.13
C ALA A 17 -25.53 -20.54 -23.75
N ILE A 18 -25.49 -21.86 -23.69
CA ILE A 18 -25.47 -22.63 -22.42
C ILE A 18 -24.11 -22.49 -21.72
N LEU A 19 -23.00 -22.49 -22.48
CA LEU A 19 -21.67 -22.26 -21.89
C LEU A 19 -21.52 -20.82 -21.37
N ALA A 20 -22.07 -19.83 -22.08
CA ALA A 20 -21.96 -18.42 -21.69
C ALA A 20 -22.75 -18.10 -20.41
N SER A 21 -23.88 -18.77 -20.15
CA SER A 21 -24.68 -18.57 -18.94
C SER A 21 -24.07 -19.25 -17.69
N ALA A 22 -23.25 -20.29 -17.87
CA ALA A 22 -22.54 -20.93 -16.76
C ALA A 22 -21.38 -20.07 -16.20
N VAL A 23 -20.81 -19.17 -17.02
CA VAL A 23 -19.66 -18.32 -16.62
C VAL A 23 -20.10 -17.10 -15.81
N THR A 24 -21.32 -16.57 -16.02
CA THR A 24 -21.80 -15.37 -15.31
C THR A 24 -22.32 -15.64 -13.90
N ALA A 25 -22.61 -16.89 -13.54
CA ALA A 25 -23.08 -17.27 -12.21
C ALA A 25 -21.95 -17.43 -11.15
N GLY A 26 -20.68 -17.42 -11.57
CA GLY A 26 -19.54 -17.72 -10.70
C GLY A 26 -18.82 -16.51 -10.09
N CYS A 27 -19.13 -15.28 -10.52
CA CYS A 27 -18.37 -14.08 -10.11
C CYS A 27 -19.01 -13.26 -8.99
N SER A 28 -20.19 -13.64 -8.49
CA SER A 28 -20.86 -12.94 -7.38
C SER A 28 -21.48 -13.86 -6.31
N GLY A 29 -21.38 -15.18 -6.48
CA GLY A 29 -21.86 -16.18 -5.51
C GLY A 29 -20.76 -17.19 -5.18
N ASN A 30 -20.86 -17.81 -4.01
CA ASN A 30 -19.99 -18.92 -3.60
C ASN A 30 -20.76 -20.25 -3.73
N PRO A 31 -20.97 -20.77 -4.96
CA PRO A 31 -21.84 -21.92 -5.20
C PRO A 31 -21.34 -23.21 -4.52
N THR A 32 -20.03 -23.33 -4.31
CA THR A 32 -19.44 -24.44 -3.58
C THR A 32 -19.73 -24.34 -2.08
N GLY A 33 -19.68 -23.13 -1.51
CA GLY A 33 -20.08 -22.86 -0.14
C GLY A 33 -21.54 -23.24 0.13
N ASP A 34 -22.45 -22.79 -0.73
CA ASP A 34 -23.89 -23.04 -0.59
C ASP A 34 -24.24 -24.53 -0.73
N PHE A 35 -23.55 -25.25 -1.63
CA PHE A 35 -23.69 -26.71 -1.77
C PHE A 35 -23.14 -27.47 -0.55
N LEU A 36 -21.99 -27.06 -0.01
CA LEU A 36 -21.44 -27.66 1.22
C LEU A 36 -22.37 -27.44 2.42
N GLU A 37 -22.96 -26.25 2.52
CA GLU A 37 -23.88 -25.91 3.63
C GLU A 37 -25.19 -26.68 3.54
N SER A 38 -25.78 -26.78 2.35
CA SER A 38 -27.01 -27.57 2.11
C SER A 38 -26.81 -29.09 2.20
N SER A 39 -25.61 -29.60 1.86
CA SER A 39 -25.27 -31.03 1.99
C SER A 39 -24.86 -31.43 3.41
N GLY A 40 -24.78 -30.48 4.35
CA GLY A 40 -24.35 -30.73 5.73
C GLY A 40 -22.87 -31.10 5.86
N LEU A 41 -22.09 -30.95 4.78
CA LEU A 41 -20.64 -31.16 4.74
C LEU A 41 -19.87 -29.87 5.11
N ALA A 42 -20.57 -28.75 5.27
CA ALA A 42 -19.96 -27.51 5.71
C ALA A 42 -19.37 -27.64 7.13
N PRO A 43 -18.23 -26.99 7.40
CA PRO A 43 -17.68 -26.86 8.74
C PRO A 43 -18.72 -26.25 9.69
N LYS A 44 -18.90 -26.86 10.87
CA LYS A 44 -19.75 -26.30 11.92
C LYS A 44 -19.13 -25.02 12.45
N THR A 45 -19.81 -23.90 12.24
CA THR A 45 -19.39 -22.61 12.81
C THR A 45 -19.59 -22.66 14.33
N ALA A 46 -18.55 -22.32 15.09
CA ALA A 46 -18.64 -22.23 16.54
C ALA A 46 -19.67 -21.16 16.95
N PRO A 47 -20.42 -21.36 18.05
CA PRO A 47 -21.34 -20.35 18.54
C PRO A 47 -20.58 -19.08 18.88
N ARG A 48 -21.10 -17.94 18.41
CA ARG A 48 -20.53 -16.63 18.72
C ARG A 48 -20.92 -16.25 20.16
N PRO A 49 -20.04 -15.57 20.92
CA PRO A 49 -20.43 -15.01 22.22
C PRO A 49 -21.59 -14.00 22.11
N ASP A 50 -22.42 -13.91 23.14
CA ASP A 50 -23.64 -13.09 23.13
C ASP A 50 -23.39 -11.61 22.82
N PHE A 51 -22.32 -11.03 23.36
CA PHE A 51 -21.96 -9.65 23.10
C PHE A 51 -21.57 -9.42 21.62
N VAL A 52 -21.08 -10.45 20.91
CA VAL A 52 -20.77 -10.39 19.48
C VAL A 52 -22.05 -10.49 18.66
N ALA A 53 -22.99 -11.33 19.07
CA ALA A 53 -24.29 -11.44 18.42
C ALA A 53 -25.11 -10.14 18.57
N ALA A 54 -25.06 -9.52 19.76
CA ALA A 54 -25.78 -8.29 20.06
C ALA A 54 -25.16 -7.04 19.42
N SER A 55 -23.83 -6.99 19.27
CA SER A 55 -23.14 -5.81 18.72
C SER A 55 -23.01 -5.84 17.19
N ARG A 56 -23.09 -7.02 16.55
CA ARG A 56 -22.97 -7.12 15.09
C ARG A 56 -24.22 -6.59 14.39
N PRO A 57 -24.07 -5.65 13.44
CA PRO A 57 -25.14 -5.30 12.52
C PRO A 57 -25.62 -6.54 11.74
N GLN A 58 -26.94 -6.66 11.56
CA GLN A 58 -27.52 -7.76 10.76
C GLN A 58 -27.24 -7.58 9.26
N SER A 59 -27.11 -6.33 8.81
CA SER A 59 -26.71 -5.97 7.46
C SER A 59 -25.47 -5.07 7.52
N LEU A 60 -24.53 -5.31 6.61
CA LEU A 60 -23.33 -4.51 6.46
C LEU A 60 -23.35 -3.95 5.05
N ASP A 61 -23.47 -2.63 4.95
CA ASP A 61 -23.48 -1.91 3.67
C ASP A 61 -22.04 -1.76 3.16
N TYR A 62 -21.45 -2.90 2.77
CA TYR A 62 -20.12 -2.92 2.20
C TYR A 62 -20.14 -2.34 0.79
N ILE A 63 -19.21 -1.43 0.53
CA ILE A 63 -18.91 -0.97 -0.83
C ILE A 63 -17.98 -2.00 -1.45
N PRO A 64 -18.36 -2.66 -2.58
CA PRO A 64 -17.48 -3.63 -3.22
C PRO A 64 -16.14 -3.02 -3.64
N ILE A 65 -15.10 -3.85 -3.68
CA ILE A 65 -13.77 -3.42 -4.14
C ILE A 65 -13.89 -2.96 -5.60
N GLY A 66 -13.37 -1.78 -5.91
CA GLY A 66 -13.44 -1.19 -7.25
C GLY A 66 -14.69 -0.36 -7.53
N THR A 67 -15.64 -0.27 -6.59
CA THR A 67 -16.80 0.63 -6.74
C THR A 67 -16.42 2.05 -6.33
N PRO A 68 -16.56 3.05 -7.22
CA PRO A 68 -16.30 4.43 -6.84
C PRO A 68 -17.35 4.90 -5.84
N GLN A 69 -16.89 5.40 -4.68
CA GLN A 69 -17.76 6.02 -3.69
C GLN A 69 -18.39 7.29 -4.28
N GLN A 70 -19.71 7.28 -4.44
CA GLN A 70 -20.46 8.44 -4.92
C GLN A 70 -20.28 9.60 -3.94
N GLY A 71 -20.02 10.80 -4.45
CA GLY A 71 -19.88 12.02 -3.63
C GLY A 71 -18.49 12.26 -3.02
N ARG A 72 -17.45 11.54 -3.44
CA ARG A 72 -16.08 11.95 -3.09
C ARG A 72 -15.80 13.32 -3.73
N PRO A 73 -15.35 14.34 -2.96
CA PRO A 73 -15.04 15.66 -3.52
C PRO A 73 -13.90 15.65 -4.53
N THR A 74 -13.08 14.60 -4.50
CA THR A 74 -12.00 14.34 -5.45
C THR A 74 -12.30 13.05 -6.22
N ALA A 75 -12.57 13.17 -7.52
CA ALA A 75 -12.72 12.01 -8.38
C ALA A 75 -11.43 11.17 -8.39
N ALA A 76 -11.56 9.87 -8.66
CA ALA A 76 -10.39 9.04 -8.93
C ALA A 76 -9.70 9.56 -10.19
N LYS A 77 -8.37 9.70 -10.14
CA LYS A 77 -7.59 10.11 -11.32
C LYS A 77 -7.74 9.06 -12.41
N THR A 78 -7.85 9.50 -13.66
CA THR A 78 -7.78 8.60 -14.81
C THR A 78 -6.36 8.04 -14.97
N THR A 79 -6.20 6.92 -15.67
CA THR A 79 -4.87 6.34 -15.93
C THR A 79 -3.93 7.33 -16.59
N ASP A 80 -4.44 8.17 -17.49
CA ASP A 80 -3.65 9.16 -18.20
C ASP A 80 -3.24 10.32 -17.28
N GLU A 81 -4.12 10.76 -16.39
CA GLU A 81 -3.80 11.75 -15.35
C GLU A 81 -2.76 11.24 -14.35
N VAL A 82 -2.78 9.95 -14.02
CA VAL A 82 -1.75 9.32 -13.17
C VAL A 82 -0.40 9.35 -13.88
N LYS A 83 -0.33 8.91 -15.14
CA LYS A 83 0.91 8.94 -15.94
C LYS A 83 1.46 10.36 -16.12
N ALA A 84 0.58 11.33 -16.34
CA ALA A 84 0.98 12.73 -16.45
C ALA A 84 1.58 13.24 -15.13
N ALA A 85 0.96 12.90 -14.00
CA ALA A 85 1.48 13.26 -12.68
C ALA A 85 2.82 12.57 -12.36
N GLU A 86 3.01 11.32 -12.78
CA GLU A 86 4.29 10.62 -12.64
C GLU A 86 5.40 11.31 -13.45
N ALA A 87 5.11 11.68 -14.70
CA ALA A 87 6.05 12.41 -15.55
C ALA A 87 6.43 13.78 -14.97
N GLU A 88 5.46 14.49 -14.37
CA GLU A 88 5.71 15.77 -13.69
C GLU A 88 6.63 15.60 -12.48
N LEU A 89 6.40 14.59 -11.65
CA LEU A 89 7.22 14.31 -10.48
C LEU A 89 8.66 13.91 -10.86
N ASP A 90 8.82 13.15 -11.93
CA ASP A 90 10.14 12.78 -12.43
C ASP A 90 10.91 13.97 -13.02
N ALA A 91 10.22 14.87 -13.72
CA ALA A 91 10.81 16.11 -14.20
C ALA A 91 11.26 17.02 -13.06
N LEU A 92 10.46 17.15 -11.99
CA LEU A 92 10.82 17.90 -10.79
C LEU A 92 12.01 17.27 -10.07
N ARG A 93 12.08 15.93 -9.99
CA ARG A 93 13.24 15.23 -9.43
C ARG A 93 14.51 15.59 -10.19
N ALA A 94 14.49 15.48 -11.52
CA ALA A 94 15.64 15.81 -12.36
C ALA A 94 16.07 17.27 -12.17
N GLN A 95 15.12 18.22 -12.17
CA GLN A 95 15.42 19.63 -11.95
C GLN A 95 16.05 19.88 -10.57
N ASN A 96 15.52 19.27 -9.53
CA ASN A 96 16.04 19.44 -8.18
C ASN A 96 17.43 18.81 -8.01
N GLN A 97 17.70 17.68 -8.67
CA GLN A 97 19.03 17.08 -8.71
C GLN A 97 20.03 18.02 -9.36
N THR A 98 19.73 18.56 -10.55
CA THR A 98 20.63 19.52 -11.21
C THR A 98 20.87 20.77 -10.37
N ARG A 99 19.83 21.31 -9.73
CA ARG A 99 19.98 22.47 -8.83
C ARG A 99 20.81 22.14 -7.59
N GLY A 100 20.64 20.95 -7.02
CA GLY A 100 21.41 20.47 -5.87
C GLY A 100 22.89 20.28 -6.21
N GLU A 101 23.18 19.69 -7.36
CA GLU A 101 24.55 19.55 -7.87
C GLU A 101 25.21 20.91 -8.11
N ALA A 102 24.49 21.85 -8.75
CA ALA A 102 24.98 23.20 -8.96
C ALA A 102 25.26 23.94 -7.63
N ALA A 103 24.36 23.80 -6.64
CA ALA A 103 24.56 24.37 -5.32
C ALA A 103 25.75 23.73 -4.59
N ALA A 104 25.94 22.42 -4.70
CA ALA A 104 27.08 21.72 -4.11
C ALA A 104 28.41 22.18 -4.71
N GLN A 105 28.46 22.43 -6.03
CA GLN A 105 29.65 22.97 -6.70
C GLN A 105 29.97 24.40 -6.23
N LEU A 106 28.96 25.26 -6.04
CA LEU A 106 29.14 26.65 -5.62
C LEU A 106 29.41 26.80 -4.11
N GLY A 107 28.87 25.89 -3.28
CA GLY A 107 28.92 25.93 -1.83
C GLY A 107 30.07 25.13 -1.20
N GLY A 108 30.98 24.58 -2.00
CA GLY A 108 32.15 23.84 -1.52
C GLY A 108 33.18 24.74 -0.84
N THR A 109 32.87 25.29 0.34
CA THR A 109 33.87 25.90 1.21
C THR A 109 34.55 24.82 2.04
N PRO A 110 35.90 24.81 2.17
CA PRO A 110 36.58 23.91 3.08
C PRO A 110 36.04 24.10 4.50
N ALA A 111 36.03 23.02 5.29
CA ALA A 111 35.61 23.08 6.68
C ALA A 111 36.40 24.19 7.40
N PRO A 112 35.73 25.09 8.14
CA PRO A 112 36.42 26.14 8.88
C PRO A 112 37.40 25.49 9.86
N GLU A 113 38.63 26.00 9.89
CA GLU A 113 39.65 25.46 10.80
C GLU A 113 39.10 25.45 12.24
N PRO A 114 39.28 24.35 12.99
CA PRO A 114 38.85 24.29 14.38
C PRO A 114 39.46 25.45 15.17
N VAL A 115 38.61 26.30 15.73
CA VAL A 115 39.05 27.35 16.66
C VAL A 115 39.78 26.68 17.81
N ALA A 116 41.08 26.92 17.93
CA ALA A 116 41.88 26.45 19.05
C ALA A 116 41.35 27.10 20.34
N MET A 117 40.56 26.34 21.11
CA MET A 117 40.18 26.79 22.44
C MET A 117 41.45 26.87 23.30
N PRO A 118 41.68 27.98 24.02
CA PRO A 118 42.83 28.09 24.90
C PRO A 118 42.73 27.00 25.96
N THR A 119 43.65 26.03 25.89
CA THR A 119 43.90 25.08 26.95
C THR A 119 44.34 25.86 28.18
N THR A 120 43.46 25.94 29.19
CA THR A 120 43.83 26.35 30.54
C THR A 120 44.71 25.27 31.17
N ALA A 121 45.97 25.23 30.74
CA ALA A 121 47.03 24.53 31.45
C ALA A 121 47.78 25.56 32.30
N SER A 122 47.33 25.80 33.53
CA SER A 122 48.16 26.33 34.62
C SER A 122 47.43 26.27 35.97
N ALA A 123 47.64 25.18 36.70
CA ALA A 123 47.59 25.20 38.16
C ALA A 123 48.53 24.11 38.72
N LYS A 124 49.84 24.41 38.77
CA LYS A 124 50.75 23.66 39.66
C LYS A 124 50.42 24.06 41.11
N PRO A 125 50.34 23.10 42.06
CA PRO A 125 50.08 23.43 43.47
C PRO A 125 51.31 24.13 44.06
N GLN A 126 51.13 25.36 44.54
CA GLN A 126 52.16 26.09 45.27
C GLN A 126 52.41 25.42 46.63
N LYS A 127 53.63 24.92 46.82
CA LYS A 127 54.14 24.35 48.07
C LYS A 127 54.36 25.49 49.08
N GLY A 128 53.39 25.68 49.99
CA GLY A 128 53.47 26.67 51.06
C GLY A 128 54.63 26.40 52.01
N LYS A 129 55.55 27.37 52.14
CA LYS A 129 56.61 27.39 53.14
C LYS A 129 55.99 27.61 54.52
N LYS A 130 56.06 26.62 55.40
CA LYS A 130 55.88 26.83 56.85
C LYS A 130 57.06 27.64 57.36
N LYS A 131 56.81 28.83 57.91
CA LYS A 131 57.79 29.64 58.63
C LYS A 131 57.39 29.64 60.11
N THR A 132 58.28 29.09 60.91
CA THR A 132 58.24 28.89 62.36
C THR A 132 58.56 30.21 63.10
N THR A 133 57.63 30.65 63.96
CA THR A 133 57.70 31.36 65.29
C THR A 133 58.74 32.49 65.54
N PRO A 134 58.68 33.30 66.63
CA PRO A 134 58.21 33.06 68.00
C PRO A 134 56.82 33.65 68.35
#